data_AF-Q7MX13-F1
#
_entry.id   AF-Q7MX13-F1
#
_cell.length_a   1.000
_cell.length_b   1.000
_cell.length_c   1.000
_cell.angle_alpha   90.00
_cell.angle_beta   90.00
_cell.angle_gamma   90.00
#
_symmetry.space_group_name_H-M   'P 1'
#
loop_
_entity.id
_entity.type
_entity.pdbx_description
1 polymer ?
#
loop_
_entity_poly.entity_id
_entity_poly.type
_entity_poly.pdbx_seq_one_letter_code
_entity_poly.pdbx_strand_id
1 'polypeptide(L)'
;MRKGEKRESRLGSRQLGAIILIVTLSFSALASLQGPPPKGSKGKTHVILEHADELRYDRLYNPDVQRLLGNVVIKHEGAVMRCDSAHLNQEENTFEAFGQVSMQQGDTVSMFARYLHYDGNIKYARLRHEVRLENRSATLFTDSLDYDRVMNLGYYFEGGSIVDSLNTLTSSYGEYSPTTSDAIFRDNVHLENKDYTMDTEELHYNTDTKISHILGPTEMRSDSGYIVSTRGVYDSNTDVGILLDRSIVYSSNGAKQLTGDSIFYDRRTGFGEAFGNMILTDTVNRSSLYGEYGYYDEKKDYAFATQRSYMIDFSKPDTLWAAADTLEMITQRRVPEDRRIARGYRHVRVYRTDVQAIADSMQYDSRDSLLYLYDNPIMWNEDSQLSGDTIRFKFRNDSLDYVDVLTKALAVRRIDSVMYDQLAGRHIRAYMQDSLVRQIQVHGNAEVIQYEQHKRSKRWYLMNRIEAPSIIADFEEGQLKKVLLRGVASGKGYPIKMLTPDLQRLASFRWEEAVRPKSKEDLFRRQPDSVLQVHRSLSDLRRFSGALAALRAYTALAEEERKDSLTIAALQTDSIPPTPAAGKEATDPTDRLSPYIARPTTDTKEEGFFDLFFTPFIFNREKLWD
;
A
#
# COMPACT_ATOMS: atom_id res chain seq x y z
N MET A 1 76.03 6.15 4.60
CA MET A 1 76.75 7.21 3.86
C MET A 1 76.53 8.54 4.58
N ARG A 2 77.60 9.30 4.78
CA ARG A 2 77.70 10.55 5.58
C ARG A 2 77.25 11.80 4.79
N LYS A 3 77.07 12.88 5.56
CA LYS A 3 77.13 14.34 5.26
C LYS A 3 75.79 14.99 4.91
N GLY A 4 75.39 16.15 5.45
CA GLY A 4 75.98 17.15 6.36
C GLY A 4 75.04 18.39 6.34
N GLU A 5 74.63 18.96 7.48
CA GLU A 5 75.13 20.23 8.07
C GLU A 5 75.22 21.42 7.08
N LYS A 6 74.63 22.62 7.27
CA LYS A 6 74.75 23.63 8.37
C LYS A 6 73.79 24.83 8.07
N ARG A 7 73.12 25.45 9.08
CA ARG A 7 73.40 26.74 9.81
C ARG A 7 73.40 28.02 8.94
N GLU A 8 72.91 29.23 9.29
CA GLU A 8 72.87 30.10 10.51
C GLU A 8 71.67 31.11 10.37
N SER A 9 70.88 31.54 11.36
CA SER A 9 71.07 32.42 12.55
C SER A 9 71.58 33.86 12.33
N ARG A 10 70.77 34.87 12.69
CA ARG A 10 71.12 36.21 13.24
C ARG A 10 69.83 36.84 13.84
N LEU A 11 69.66 36.93 15.16
CA LEU A 11 70.14 37.91 16.17
C LEU A 11 69.34 39.24 16.21
N GLY A 12 68.75 39.56 17.37
CA GLY A 12 68.15 40.87 17.67
C GLY A 12 67.48 40.94 19.06
N SER A 13 68.26 41.34 20.07
CA SER A 13 67.95 41.47 21.52
C SER A 13 67.37 42.83 21.95
N ARG A 14 66.67 42.90 23.09
CA ARG A 14 66.73 43.93 24.20
C ARG A 14 65.60 43.66 25.24
N GLN A 15 65.86 43.27 26.50
CA GLN A 15 66.24 44.07 27.72
C GLN A 15 65.18 45.12 28.14
N LEU A 16 64.80 45.43 29.40
CA LEU A 16 65.01 44.96 30.79
C LEU A 16 64.20 45.94 31.71
N GLY A 17 63.76 45.56 32.93
CA GLY A 17 63.45 46.51 34.05
C GLY A 17 62.11 46.34 34.80
N ALA A 18 62.11 45.71 36.00
CA ALA A 18 61.96 46.31 37.37
C ALA A 18 60.48 46.45 37.84
N ILE A 19 59.88 45.67 38.75
CA ILE A 19 60.08 45.30 40.19
C ILE A 19 60.00 46.47 41.22
N ILE A 20 59.06 46.30 42.19
CA ILE A 20 58.99 46.68 43.62
C ILE A 20 58.08 47.87 44.03
N LEU A 21 56.97 47.58 44.75
CA LEU A 21 56.61 48.04 46.12
C LEU A 21 55.24 47.38 46.49
N ILE A 22 55.11 46.44 47.45
CA ILE A 22 54.99 46.59 48.93
C ILE A 22 53.65 47.31 49.29
N VAL A 23 52.72 46.85 50.14
CA VAL A 23 52.74 45.86 51.23
C VAL A 23 51.30 45.56 51.73
N THR A 24 51.10 44.32 52.19
CA THR A 24 50.09 43.79 53.15
C THR A 24 48.60 44.05 52.97
N LEU A 25 47.83 42.95 52.84
CA LEU A 25 46.68 42.69 53.72
C LEU A 25 46.23 41.23 53.59
N SER A 26 46.85 40.37 54.40
CA SER A 26 46.22 39.17 54.94
C SER A 26 45.32 39.60 56.11
N PHE A 27 44.01 39.67 55.88
CA PHE A 27 42.98 39.72 56.91
C PHE A 27 41.75 38.95 56.40
N SER A 28 41.56 37.76 56.98
CA SER A 28 40.28 37.13 57.35
C SER A 28 39.00 37.44 56.56
N ALA A 29 38.45 36.37 55.99
CA ALA A 29 37.12 35.82 56.31
C ALA A 29 35.89 36.75 56.38
N LEU A 30 34.92 36.38 55.53
CA LEU A 30 33.47 36.66 55.52
C LEU A 30 32.94 37.99 54.96
N ALA A 31 32.03 37.79 53.99
CA ALA A 31 30.91 38.62 53.52
C ALA A 31 31.13 39.67 52.41
N SER A 32 30.73 39.32 51.18
CA SER A 32 29.75 40.02 50.32
C SER A 32 29.73 39.40 48.91
N LEU A 33 28.63 38.76 48.47
CA LEU A 33 27.66 39.28 47.48
C LEU A 33 28.34 39.89 46.23
N GLN A 34 28.12 39.43 45.00
CA GLN A 34 26.82 39.39 44.32
C GLN A 34 26.81 38.23 43.30
N GLY A 35 25.70 37.46 43.27
CA GLY A 35 25.38 36.64 42.09
C GLY A 35 25.25 37.52 40.84
N PRO A 36 25.24 36.94 39.63
CA PRO A 36 24.97 37.70 38.41
C PRO A 36 23.70 38.54 38.65
N PRO A 37 23.67 39.83 38.22
CA PRO A 37 22.54 40.69 38.48
C PRO A 37 21.27 39.94 38.06
N PRO A 38 20.20 39.98 38.86
CA PRO A 38 18.93 39.40 38.42
C PRO A 38 18.66 40.04 37.06
N LYS A 39 18.45 39.21 36.03
CA LYS A 39 17.85 39.68 34.79
C LYS A 39 16.59 40.38 35.23
N GLY A 40 16.62 41.71 35.26
CA GLY A 40 15.43 42.51 35.50
C GLY A 40 14.38 41.93 34.57
N SER A 41 13.23 41.53 35.14
CA SER A 41 12.06 41.26 34.34
C SER A 41 11.95 42.40 33.36
N LYS A 42 12.12 42.13 32.05
CA LYS A 42 11.80 43.15 31.05
C LYS A 42 10.38 43.58 31.40
N GLY A 43 10.21 44.83 31.83
CA GLY A 43 8.88 45.36 32.13
C GLY A 43 8.00 45.10 30.92
N LYS A 44 6.73 44.74 31.15
CA LYS A 44 5.77 44.52 30.07
C LYS A 44 5.86 45.71 29.11
N THR A 45 6.18 45.45 27.84
CA THR A 45 6.21 46.51 26.82
C THR A 45 4.78 47.03 26.67
N HIS A 46 4.60 48.33 26.72
CA HIS A 46 3.28 48.94 26.60
C HIS A 46 2.96 49.21 25.13
N VAL A 47 1.68 49.16 24.80
CA VAL A 47 1.13 49.60 23.52
C VAL A 47 1.34 51.12 23.41
N ILE A 48 1.86 51.58 22.27
CA ILE A 48 2.24 52.96 22.02
C ILE A 48 1.33 53.54 20.94
N LEU A 49 0.63 54.63 21.25
CA LEU A 49 -0.03 55.46 20.24
C LEU A 49 1.02 56.28 19.49
N GLU A 50 1.10 56.12 18.16
CA GLU A 50 2.00 56.90 17.31
C GLU A 50 1.28 58.09 16.66
N HIS A 51 0.04 57.89 16.18
CA HIS A 51 -0.74 58.94 15.53
C HIS A 51 -2.25 58.72 15.69
N ALA A 52 -3.00 59.81 15.80
CA ALA A 52 -4.44 59.89 15.61
C ALA A 52 -4.79 61.35 15.24
N ASP A 53 -5.79 61.56 14.39
CA ASP A 53 -6.17 62.91 13.98
C ASP A 53 -6.92 63.66 15.11
N GLU A 54 -7.71 62.94 15.90
CA GLU A 54 -8.41 63.48 17.07
C GLU A 54 -8.36 62.49 18.26
N LEU A 55 -8.05 63.03 19.45
CA LEU A 55 -8.09 62.33 20.73
C LEU A 55 -9.25 62.84 21.58
N ARG A 56 -10.16 61.96 21.97
CA ARG A 56 -11.26 62.27 22.89
C ARG A 56 -11.17 61.44 24.15
N TYR A 57 -11.47 62.09 25.27
CA TYR A 57 -11.47 61.49 26.60
C TYR A 57 -12.79 61.81 27.28
N ASP A 58 -13.56 60.78 27.65
CA ASP A 58 -14.84 60.95 28.35
C ASP A 58 -14.74 60.35 29.76
N ARG A 59 -14.46 61.24 30.70
CA ARG A 59 -14.21 60.92 32.11
C ARG A 59 -15.45 60.41 32.85
N LEU A 60 -16.65 60.58 32.30
CA LEU A 60 -17.91 60.17 32.93
C LEU A 60 -18.36 58.75 32.53
N TYR A 61 -18.02 58.29 31.33
CA TYR A 61 -18.50 57.00 30.80
C TYR A 61 -17.44 55.89 30.83
N ASN A 62 -16.15 56.21 30.65
CA ASN A 62 -15.06 55.24 30.71
C ASN A 62 -13.73 55.95 31.02
N PRO A 63 -13.35 56.11 32.31
CA PRO A 63 -12.24 56.98 32.72
C PRO A 63 -10.87 56.49 32.24
N ASP A 64 -10.71 55.24 31.86
CA ASP A 64 -9.40 54.65 31.51
C ASP A 64 -9.25 54.40 30.00
N VAL A 65 -10.25 54.79 29.20
CA VAL A 65 -10.27 54.56 27.74
C VAL A 65 -10.16 55.87 26.97
N GLN A 66 -9.17 55.96 26.09
CA GLN A 66 -8.99 57.05 25.14
C GLN A 66 -9.62 56.68 23.80
N ARG A 67 -10.46 57.56 23.24
CA ARG A 67 -11.05 57.39 21.91
C ARG A 67 -10.17 58.10 20.88
N LEU A 68 -9.68 57.33 19.91
CA LEU A 68 -8.78 57.73 18.84
C LEU A 68 -9.57 57.75 17.54
N LEU A 69 -9.60 58.88 16.83
CA LEU A 69 -10.39 59.05 15.61
C LEU A 69 -9.49 59.55 14.48
N GLY A 70 -9.61 58.93 13.30
CA GLY A 70 -8.93 59.32 12.07
C GLY A 70 -7.49 58.82 11.99
N ASN A 71 -7.19 58.04 10.95
CA ASN A 71 -5.84 57.59 10.56
C ASN A 71 -4.99 57.03 11.72
N VAL A 72 -5.61 56.28 12.63
CA VAL A 72 -4.97 55.87 13.88
C VAL A 72 -3.80 54.91 13.59
N VAL A 73 -2.67 55.14 14.26
CA VAL A 73 -1.48 54.29 14.20
C VAL A 73 -1.03 53.91 15.62
N ILE A 74 -0.99 52.62 15.90
CA ILE A 74 -0.60 52.04 17.18
C ILE A 74 0.58 51.08 16.97
N LYS A 75 1.55 51.07 17.89
CA LYS A 75 2.74 50.21 17.84
C LYS A 75 2.87 49.36 19.10
N HIS A 76 3.26 48.09 18.93
CA HIS A 76 3.61 47.23 20.05
C HIS A 76 4.67 46.19 19.66
N GLU A 77 5.86 46.30 20.25
CA GLU A 77 7.00 45.39 20.01
C GLU A 77 7.26 45.12 18.52
N GLY A 78 7.43 46.20 17.74
CA GLY A 78 7.72 46.13 16.31
C GLY A 78 6.51 45.85 15.40
N ALA A 79 5.35 45.46 15.94
CA ALA A 79 4.11 45.42 15.17
C ALA A 79 3.52 46.82 15.03
N VAL A 80 3.03 47.14 13.83
CA VAL A 80 2.38 48.41 13.50
C VAL A 80 0.93 48.11 13.13
N MET A 81 -0.01 48.77 13.79
CA MET A 81 -1.45 48.62 13.59
C MET A 81 -2.03 49.95 13.11
N ARG A 82 -2.86 49.90 12.07
CA ARG A 82 -3.51 51.05 11.43
C ARG A 82 -5.02 50.81 11.35
N CYS A 83 -5.83 51.84 11.60
CA CYS A 83 -7.29 51.75 11.49
C CYS A 83 -7.95 53.14 11.37
N ASP A 84 -9.25 53.16 11.11
CA ASP A 84 -10.04 54.40 11.04
C ASP A 84 -10.26 55.01 12.43
N SER A 85 -10.51 54.17 13.43
CA SER A 85 -10.71 54.59 14.83
C SER A 85 -10.33 53.50 15.84
N ALA A 86 -10.04 53.87 17.08
CA ALA A 86 -9.70 52.92 18.14
C ALA A 86 -10.10 53.40 19.55
N HIS A 87 -10.27 52.46 20.46
CA HIS A 87 -10.38 52.67 21.90
C HIS A 87 -9.13 52.11 22.56
N LEU A 88 -8.32 52.94 23.22
CA LEU A 88 -7.07 52.55 23.85
C LEU A 88 -7.20 52.61 25.38
N ASN A 89 -6.95 51.50 26.06
CA ASN A 89 -6.80 51.45 27.52
C ASN A 89 -5.33 51.22 27.87
N GLN A 90 -4.68 52.27 28.37
CA GLN A 90 -3.25 52.24 28.68
C GLN A 90 -2.94 51.50 29.99
N GLU A 91 -3.88 51.46 30.94
CA GLU A 91 -3.71 50.77 32.22
C GLU A 91 -3.75 49.25 32.04
N GLU A 92 -4.74 48.77 31.29
CA GLU A 92 -4.88 47.35 30.95
C GLU A 92 -3.95 46.90 29.81
N ASN A 93 -3.28 47.86 29.14
CA ASN A 93 -2.42 47.61 27.99
C ASN A 93 -3.15 46.92 26.82
N THR A 94 -4.38 47.35 26.55
CA THR A 94 -5.29 46.77 25.55
C THR A 94 -5.84 47.86 24.61
N PHE A 95 -6.24 47.47 23.40
CA PHE A 95 -7.01 48.37 22.54
C PHE A 95 -7.99 47.61 21.65
N GLU A 96 -9.05 48.31 21.26
CA GLU A 96 -9.98 47.91 20.21
C GLU A 96 -9.82 48.84 19.00
N ALA A 97 -9.70 48.28 17.80
CA ALA A 97 -9.59 49.02 16.55
C ALA A 97 -10.78 48.72 15.65
N PHE A 98 -11.30 49.75 14.98
CA PHE A 98 -12.51 49.71 14.17
C PHE A 98 -12.27 50.39 12.81
N GLY A 99 -12.76 49.74 11.75
CA GLY A 99 -12.71 50.27 10.39
C GLY A 99 -11.33 50.14 9.76
N GLN A 100 -11.27 49.54 8.56
CA GLN A 100 -10.05 49.27 7.77
C GLN A 100 -8.84 48.93 8.63
N VAL A 101 -8.95 47.88 9.45
CA VAL A 101 -7.87 47.47 10.34
C VAL A 101 -6.79 46.77 9.52
N SER A 102 -5.55 47.19 9.71
CA SER A 102 -4.36 46.53 9.18
C SER A 102 -3.30 46.41 10.27
N MET A 103 -2.78 45.21 10.48
CA MET A 103 -1.70 44.93 11.42
C MET A 103 -0.54 44.28 10.66
N GLN A 104 0.64 44.89 10.75
CA GLN A 104 1.86 44.41 10.11
C GLN A 104 2.89 44.01 11.17
N GLN A 105 3.41 42.79 11.08
CA GLN A 105 4.46 42.27 11.94
C GLN A 105 5.73 42.01 11.10
N GLY A 106 6.70 42.93 11.20
CA GLY A 106 7.90 42.91 10.38
C GLY A 106 7.57 43.01 8.88
N ASP A 107 8.30 42.27 8.05
CA ASP A 107 8.16 42.29 6.59
C ASP A 107 7.38 41.09 6.04
N THR A 108 6.93 40.18 6.91
CA THR A 108 6.49 38.83 6.50
C THR A 108 5.01 38.56 6.72
N VAL A 109 4.39 39.18 7.74
CA VAL A 109 3.00 38.91 8.10
C VAL A 109 2.19 40.20 8.09
N SER A 110 1.12 40.21 7.29
CA SER A 110 0.16 41.31 7.20
C SER A 110 -1.24 40.77 7.46
N MET A 111 -1.95 41.34 8.41
CA MET A 111 -3.31 40.95 8.77
C MET A 111 -4.25 42.13 8.53
N PHE A 112 -5.44 41.84 8.00
CA PHE A 112 -6.48 42.82 7.68
C PHE A 112 -7.82 42.35 8.24
N ALA A 113 -8.65 43.27 8.72
CA ALA A 113 -9.99 43.00 9.26
C ALA A 113 -10.84 44.28 9.32
N ARG A 114 -12.10 44.17 9.73
CA ARG A 114 -12.94 45.34 10.10
C ARG A 114 -12.87 45.68 11.58
N TYR A 115 -12.53 44.72 12.42
CA TYR A 115 -12.39 44.88 13.88
C TYR A 115 -11.17 44.09 14.40
N LEU A 116 -10.49 44.66 15.40
CA LEU A 116 -9.41 44.01 16.13
C LEU A 116 -9.51 44.35 17.62
N HIS A 117 -9.50 43.35 18.47
CA HIS A 117 -9.20 43.52 19.89
C HIS A 117 -7.79 42.98 20.17
N TYR A 118 -6.93 43.80 20.76
CA TYR A 118 -5.55 43.43 21.05
C TYR A 118 -5.21 43.56 22.54
N ASP A 119 -4.58 42.53 23.09
CA ASP A 119 -4.00 42.52 24.43
C ASP A 119 -2.47 42.53 24.34
N GLY A 120 -1.85 43.62 24.77
CA GLY A 120 -0.39 43.80 24.75
C GLY A 120 0.34 42.98 25.80
N ASN A 121 -0.32 42.57 26.89
CA ASN A 121 0.32 41.81 27.97
C ASN A 121 0.58 40.37 27.56
N ILE A 122 -0.39 39.73 26.91
CA ILE A 122 -0.29 38.35 26.40
C ILE A 122 0.00 38.29 24.90
N LYS A 123 0.02 39.45 24.21
CA LYS A 123 0.30 39.60 22.77
C LYS A 123 -0.69 38.86 21.88
N TYR A 124 -1.96 38.95 22.24
CA TYR A 124 -3.05 38.22 21.61
C TYR A 124 -3.94 39.17 20.82
N ALA A 125 -4.24 38.82 19.57
CA ALA A 125 -5.06 39.60 18.65
C ALA A 125 -6.32 38.82 18.26
N ARG A 126 -7.50 39.40 18.46
CA ARG A 126 -8.78 38.87 17.97
C ARG A 126 -9.26 39.73 16.81
N LEU A 127 -9.15 39.21 15.59
CA LEU A 127 -9.57 39.87 14.37
C LEU A 127 -10.95 39.37 13.96
N ARG A 128 -11.86 40.28 13.59
CA ARG A 128 -13.23 39.95 13.16
C ARG A 128 -13.65 40.70 11.90
N HIS A 129 -14.46 40.01 11.11
CA HIS A 129 -15.08 40.41 9.87
C HIS A 129 -14.09 40.70 8.73
N GLU A 130 -14.29 39.99 7.61
CA GLU A 130 -13.44 40.08 6.41
C GLU A 130 -11.94 39.91 6.75
N VAL A 131 -11.62 38.93 7.58
CA VAL A 131 -10.26 38.72 8.05
C VAL A 131 -9.41 38.10 6.94
N ARG A 132 -8.24 38.68 6.74
CA ARG A 132 -7.25 38.20 5.78
C ARG A 132 -5.86 38.26 6.38
N LEU A 133 -5.17 37.13 6.47
CA LEU A 133 -3.78 37.05 6.89
C LEU A 133 -2.92 36.65 5.69
N GLU A 134 -2.00 37.52 5.30
CA GLU A 134 -1.05 37.30 4.22
C GLU A 134 0.33 36.94 4.78
N ASN A 135 0.90 35.86 4.25
CA ASN A 135 2.30 35.48 4.42
C ASN A 135 2.92 35.22 3.04
N ARG A 136 4.25 35.04 2.98
CA ARG A 136 4.98 34.78 1.73
C ARG A 136 4.49 33.53 0.97
N SER A 137 4.09 32.48 1.70
CA SER A 137 3.72 31.19 1.09
C SER A 137 2.24 31.06 0.77
N ALA A 138 1.36 31.76 1.51
CA ALA A 138 -0.09 31.60 1.43
C ALA A 138 -0.84 32.77 2.06
N THR A 139 -2.13 32.88 1.70
CA THR A 139 -3.08 33.82 2.30
C THR A 139 -4.24 33.05 2.94
N LEU A 140 -4.52 33.36 4.20
CA LEU A 140 -5.66 32.84 4.96
C LEU A 140 -6.81 33.85 4.92
N PHE A 141 -8.03 33.35 4.68
CA PHE A 141 -9.28 34.11 4.72
C PHE A 141 -10.26 33.48 5.71
N THR A 142 -10.91 34.30 6.55
CA THR A 142 -11.95 33.87 7.50
C THR A 142 -12.78 35.07 7.98
N ASP A 143 -13.91 34.84 8.66
CA ASP A 143 -14.59 35.93 9.39
C ASP A 143 -14.02 36.16 10.79
N SER A 144 -13.48 35.10 11.43
CA SER A 144 -13.04 35.13 12.82
C SER A 144 -11.68 34.48 12.98
N LEU A 145 -10.65 35.29 13.28
CA LEU A 145 -9.29 34.82 13.51
C LEU A 145 -8.79 35.27 14.88
N ASP A 146 -8.22 34.34 15.63
CA ASP A 146 -7.44 34.63 16.82
C ASP A 146 -5.96 34.38 16.52
N TYR A 147 -5.10 35.32 16.89
CA TYR A 147 -3.67 35.29 16.56
C TYR A 147 -2.81 35.52 17.79
N ASP A 148 -2.05 34.49 18.16
CA ASP A 148 -1.05 34.52 19.23
C ASP A 148 0.31 34.91 18.64
N ARG A 149 0.82 36.10 19.01
CA ARG A 149 2.12 36.58 18.54
C ARG A 149 3.32 35.95 19.27
N VAL A 150 3.12 35.34 20.44
CA VAL A 150 4.17 34.61 21.14
C VAL A 150 4.46 33.30 20.40
N MET A 151 3.40 32.58 20.01
CA MET A 151 3.51 31.32 19.26
C MET A 151 3.65 31.54 17.75
N ASN A 152 3.30 32.72 17.23
CA ASN A 152 3.09 33.00 15.81
C ASN A 152 2.12 31.99 15.18
N LEU A 153 0.93 31.90 15.78
CA LEU A 153 -0.11 30.96 15.41
C LEU A 153 -1.43 31.71 15.26
N GLY A 154 -2.04 31.61 14.09
CA GLY A 154 -3.42 32.03 13.84
C GLY A 154 -4.34 30.83 13.82
N TYR A 155 -5.53 30.95 14.40
CA TYR A 155 -6.55 29.91 14.30
C TYR A 155 -7.96 30.48 14.15
N TYR A 156 -8.79 29.77 13.39
CA TYR A 156 -10.19 30.06 13.17
C TYR A 156 -11.05 28.84 13.51
N PHE A 157 -12.30 29.08 13.87
CA PHE A 157 -13.26 28.06 14.32
C PHE A 157 -14.67 28.23 13.73
N GLU A 158 -14.87 29.20 12.83
CA GLU A 158 -16.15 29.49 12.16
C GLU A 158 -16.06 29.31 10.64
N GLY A 159 -15.11 28.49 10.19
CA GLY A 159 -14.80 28.31 8.79
C GLY A 159 -13.73 29.28 8.29
N GLY A 160 -12.92 28.79 7.35
CA GLY A 160 -11.86 29.56 6.74
C GLY A 160 -11.27 28.85 5.54
N SER A 161 -10.43 29.59 4.81
CA SER A 161 -9.68 29.05 3.69
C SER A 161 -8.23 29.51 3.71
N ILE A 162 -7.33 28.67 3.20
CA ILE A 162 -5.95 29.02 2.93
C ILE A 162 -5.68 28.78 1.46
N VAL A 163 -5.21 29.82 0.78
CA VAL A 163 -4.91 29.81 -0.65
C VAL A 163 -3.43 30.00 -0.85
N ASP A 164 -2.82 29.11 -1.62
CA ASP A 164 -1.42 29.22 -2.03
C ASP A 164 -1.26 29.13 -3.55
N SER A 165 -0.01 29.00 -4.02
CA SER A 165 0.31 28.96 -5.46
C SER A 165 -0.27 27.77 -6.24
N LEU A 166 -0.63 26.66 -5.57
CA LEU A 166 -1.13 25.43 -6.19
C LEU A 166 -2.51 25.01 -5.67
N ASN A 167 -2.77 25.22 -4.38
CA ASN A 167 -3.88 24.62 -3.67
C ASN A 167 -4.75 25.69 -2.99
N THR A 168 -6.05 25.41 -2.94
CA THR A 168 -7.01 26.12 -2.09
C THR A 168 -7.58 25.12 -1.09
N LEU A 169 -7.39 25.37 0.20
CA LEU A 169 -7.90 24.52 1.27
C LEU A 169 -9.01 25.25 2.02
N THR A 170 -10.09 24.55 2.34
CA THR A 170 -11.21 25.05 3.17
C THR A 170 -11.50 24.07 4.28
N SER A 171 -11.87 24.57 5.46
CA SER A 171 -12.29 23.74 6.61
C SER A 171 -13.16 24.53 7.58
N SER A 172 -13.76 23.84 8.56
CA SER A 172 -14.49 24.49 9.66
C SER A 172 -13.55 25.05 10.72
N TYR A 173 -12.50 24.29 11.05
CA TYR A 173 -11.43 24.71 11.96
C TYR A 173 -10.09 24.69 11.24
N GLY A 174 -9.25 25.67 11.52
CA GLY A 174 -7.88 25.64 11.02
C GLY A 174 -6.90 26.46 11.86
N GLU A 175 -5.67 25.98 11.87
CA GLU A 175 -4.51 26.63 12.47
C GLU A 175 -3.48 26.91 11.38
N TYR A 176 -2.76 28.02 11.49
CA TYR A 176 -1.70 28.37 10.57
C TYR A 176 -0.55 29.07 11.28
N SER A 177 0.66 28.53 11.13
CA SER A 177 1.89 29.17 11.58
C SER A 177 2.63 29.81 10.39
N PRO A 178 2.67 31.16 10.30
CA PRO A 178 3.44 31.83 9.25
C PRO A 178 4.95 31.57 9.33
N THR A 179 5.46 31.10 10.48
CA THR A 179 6.89 30.86 10.70
C THR A 179 7.36 29.55 10.09
N THR A 180 6.59 28.48 10.27
CA THR A 180 6.91 27.15 9.73
C THR A 180 6.19 26.84 8.43
N SER A 181 5.22 27.69 8.05
CA SER A 181 4.31 27.48 6.92
C SER A 181 3.39 26.28 7.09
N ASP A 182 3.31 25.70 8.29
CA ASP A 182 2.41 24.60 8.61
C ASP A 182 1.00 25.09 8.88
N ALA A 183 0.03 24.36 8.37
CA ALA A 183 -1.38 24.54 8.60
C ALA A 183 -2.02 23.21 9.00
N ILE A 184 -2.93 23.27 9.98
CA ILE A 184 -3.74 22.14 10.42
C ILE A 184 -5.18 22.47 10.05
N PHE A 185 -5.87 21.54 9.39
CA PHE A 185 -7.27 21.68 9.02
C PHE A 185 -8.06 20.55 9.65
N ARG A 186 -9.21 20.87 10.27
CA ARG A 186 -10.14 19.90 10.82
C ARG A 186 -11.57 20.21 10.43
N ASP A 187 -12.38 19.16 10.37
CA ASP A 187 -13.81 19.16 10.10
C ASP A 187 -14.19 19.72 8.72
N ASN A 188 -14.69 18.83 7.84
CA ASN A 188 -15.08 19.13 6.45
C ASN A 188 -13.92 19.78 5.66
N VAL A 189 -12.74 19.14 5.68
CA VAL A 189 -11.57 19.63 4.96
C VAL A 189 -11.71 19.30 3.49
N HIS A 190 -11.60 20.32 2.65
CA HIS A 190 -11.61 20.19 1.21
C HIS A 190 -10.40 20.93 0.62
N LEU A 191 -9.59 20.23 -0.16
CA LEU A 191 -8.47 20.76 -0.92
C LEU A 191 -8.81 20.70 -2.40
N GLU A 192 -8.83 21.87 -3.04
CA GLU A 192 -9.01 22.05 -4.47
C GLU A 192 -7.64 22.35 -5.12
N ASN A 193 -7.24 21.51 -6.06
CA ASN A 193 -6.10 21.70 -6.95
C ASN A 193 -6.63 21.67 -8.40
N LYS A 194 -5.90 22.28 -9.34
CA LYS A 194 -6.27 22.25 -10.77
C LYS A 194 -6.41 20.83 -11.35
N ASP A 195 -5.66 19.85 -10.81
CA ASP A 195 -5.54 18.49 -11.34
C ASP A 195 -6.30 17.46 -10.49
N TYR A 196 -6.70 17.81 -9.26
CA TYR A 196 -7.39 16.90 -8.34
C TYR A 196 -8.11 17.63 -7.20
N THR A 197 -9.04 16.93 -6.56
CA THR A 197 -9.66 17.34 -5.29
C THR A 197 -9.37 16.32 -4.19
N MET A 198 -9.33 16.76 -2.94
CA MET A 198 -9.16 15.88 -1.77
C MET A 198 -10.10 16.31 -0.65
N ASP A 199 -10.92 15.37 -0.19
CA ASP A 199 -11.89 15.53 0.89
C ASP A 199 -11.46 14.68 2.08
N THR A 200 -11.39 15.26 3.28
CA THR A 200 -10.96 14.57 4.51
C THR A 200 -11.51 15.21 5.78
N GLU A 201 -11.33 14.53 6.92
CA GLU A 201 -11.67 15.03 8.25
C GLU A 201 -10.52 15.82 8.89
N GLU A 202 -9.27 15.41 8.66
CA GLU A 202 -8.07 16.06 9.21
C GLU A 202 -6.91 16.02 8.21
N LEU A 203 -6.32 17.18 7.98
CA LEU A 203 -5.18 17.35 7.07
C LEU A 203 -4.16 18.28 7.70
N HIS A 204 -2.91 17.83 7.80
CA HIS A 204 -1.79 18.72 8.05
C HIS A 204 -1.14 19.07 6.72
N TYR A 205 -0.88 20.34 6.47
CA TYR A 205 -0.41 20.81 5.19
C TYR A 205 0.67 21.88 5.36
N ASN A 206 1.79 21.70 4.67
CA ASN A 206 2.82 22.71 4.65
C ASN A 206 2.68 23.58 3.38
N THR A 207 2.34 24.84 3.57
CA THR A 207 2.09 25.81 2.49
C THR A 207 3.35 26.21 1.71
N ASP A 208 4.56 25.87 2.14
CA ASP A 208 5.79 26.13 1.37
C ASP A 208 6.14 24.92 0.49
N THR A 209 6.26 23.74 1.11
CA THR A 209 6.62 22.48 0.46
C THR A 209 5.49 21.81 -0.29
N LYS A 210 4.23 22.21 -0.06
CA LYS A 210 3.01 21.65 -0.66
C LYS A 210 2.78 20.18 -0.34
N ILE A 211 3.28 19.74 0.80
CA ILE A 211 3.13 18.38 1.29
C ILE A 211 1.92 18.32 2.24
N SER A 212 1.01 17.42 1.93
CA SER A 212 -0.15 17.08 2.74
C SER A 212 0.09 15.78 3.51
N HIS A 213 -0.23 15.77 4.79
CA HIS A 213 -0.26 14.60 5.65
C HIS A 213 -1.73 14.28 5.94
N ILE A 214 -2.17 13.14 5.43
CA ILE A 214 -3.52 12.62 5.60
C ILE A 214 -3.59 11.91 6.95
N LEU A 215 -4.51 12.33 7.81
CA LEU A 215 -4.67 11.81 9.17
C LEU A 215 -6.11 11.34 9.48
N GLY A 216 -6.94 11.17 8.45
CA GLY A 216 -8.31 10.68 8.57
C GLY A 216 -8.84 10.07 7.27
N PRO A 217 -10.07 9.52 7.29
CA PRO A 217 -10.75 9.02 6.11
C PRO A 217 -10.74 10.07 4.99
N THR A 218 -10.14 9.71 3.86
CA THR A 218 -9.82 10.63 2.78
C THR A 218 -10.21 10.03 1.44
N GLU A 219 -10.87 10.87 0.66
CA GLU A 219 -11.25 10.62 -0.73
C GLU A 219 -10.52 11.62 -1.62
N MET A 220 -9.75 11.15 -2.59
CA MET A 220 -9.07 12.04 -3.54
C MET A 220 -9.44 11.67 -4.98
N ARG A 221 -9.92 12.65 -5.75
CA ARG A 221 -10.47 12.47 -7.10
C ARG A 221 -9.64 13.24 -8.13
N SER A 222 -9.33 12.61 -9.26
CA SER A 222 -8.57 13.21 -10.36
C SER A 222 -9.02 12.64 -11.71
N ASP A 223 -8.46 13.19 -12.80
CA ASP A 223 -8.60 12.64 -14.15
C ASP A 223 -7.99 11.23 -14.30
N SER A 224 -6.92 10.97 -13.55
CA SER A 224 -6.20 9.69 -13.56
C SER A 224 -6.89 8.58 -12.77
N GLY A 225 -7.84 8.92 -11.90
CA GLY A 225 -8.43 7.94 -10.99
C GLY A 225 -8.85 8.53 -9.66
N TYR A 226 -9.12 7.62 -8.74
CA TYR A 226 -9.69 7.89 -7.44
C TYR A 226 -8.93 7.14 -6.35
N ILE A 227 -8.66 7.79 -5.21
CA ILE A 227 -7.90 7.23 -4.10
C ILE A 227 -8.76 7.27 -2.84
N VAL A 228 -8.75 6.16 -2.10
CA VAL A 228 -9.30 6.05 -0.75
C VAL A 228 -8.16 5.71 0.20
N SER A 229 -7.99 6.52 1.23
CA SER A 229 -6.95 6.34 2.23
C SER A 229 -7.42 6.84 3.59
N THR A 230 -6.86 6.31 4.67
CA THR A 230 -7.05 6.87 6.02
C THR A 230 -5.79 7.55 6.54
N ARG A 231 -4.65 7.29 5.90
CA ARG A 231 -3.36 7.83 6.30
C ARG A 231 -2.40 7.86 5.13
N GLY A 232 -1.61 8.91 5.01
CA GLY A 232 -0.65 9.02 3.92
C GLY A 232 0.02 10.37 3.82
N VAL A 233 0.91 10.48 2.86
CA VAL A 233 1.59 11.73 2.49
C VAL A 233 1.37 11.96 1.01
N TYR A 234 1.00 13.18 0.63
CA TYR A 234 0.81 13.56 -0.75
C TYR A 234 1.59 14.85 -1.07
N ASP A 235 2.42 14.81 -2.11
CA ASP A 235 3.18 15.97 -2.57
C ASP A 235 2.54 16.57 -3.83
N SER A 236 1.91 17.74 -3.69
CA SER A 236 1.25 18.44 -4.80
C SER A 236 2.22 18.98 -5.86
N ASN A 237 3.52 19.10 -5.56
CA ASN A 237 4.52 19.53 -6.55
C ASN A 237 4.90 18.40 -7.51
N THR A 238 4.98 17.18 -7.01
CA THR A 238 5.45 16.01 -7.77
C THR A 238 4.31 15.08 -8.21
N ASP A 239 3.11 15.24 -7.64
CA ASP A 239 1.96 14.34 -7.80
C ASP A 239 2.27 12.90 -7.35
N VAL A 240 3.03 12.80 -6.26
CA VAL A 240 3.42 11.53 -5.65
C VAL A 240 2.68 11.37 -4.32
N GLY A 241 1.99 10.24 -4.19
CA GLY A 241 1.31 9.82 -2.98
C GLY A 241 1.98 8.61 -2.36
N ILE A 242 2.13 8.63 -1.04
CA ILE A 242 2.41 7.46 -0.22
C ILE A 242 1.19 7.22 0.64
N LEU A 243 0.47 6.15 0.34
CA LEU A 243 -0.81 5.83 0.95
C LEU A 243 -0.60 4.64 1.89
N LEU A 244 -1.13 4.70 3.10
CA LEU A 244 -0.89 3.73 4.17
C LEU A 244 -2.20 3.09 4.62
N ASP A 245 -2.14 2.19 5.60
CA ASP A 245 -3.31 1.60 6.25
C ASP A 245 -4.33 0.98 5.28
N ARG A 246 -3.84 0.14 4.36
CA ARG A 246 -4.69 -0.62 3.44
C ARG A 246 -5.47 0.25 2.47
N SER A 247 -4.80 1.30 1.99
CA SER A 247 -5.32 2.23 0.99
C SER A 247 -5.68 1.56 -0.33
N ILE A 248 -6.51 2.24 -1.11
CA ILE A 248 -7.04 1.77 -2.39
C ILE A 248 -6.85 2.85 -3.46
N VAL A 249 -6.30 2.46 -4.60
CA VAL A 249 -6.17 3.31 -5.80
C VAL A 249 -6.99 2.69 -6.93
N TYR A 250 -7.93 3.45 -7.46
CA TYR A 250 -8.76 3.09 -8.59
C TYR A 250 -8.25 3.78 -9.85
N SER A 251 -8.20 3.06 -10.96
CA SER A 251 -7.91 3.65 -12.27
C SER A 251 -9.00 4.64 -12.70
N SER A 252 -8.67 5.53 -13.64
CA SER A 252 -9.56 6.55 -14.23
C SER A 252 -10.94 6.03 -14.64
N ASN A 253 -11.02 4.81 -15.16
CA ASN A 253 -12.26 4.16 -15.61
C ASN A 253 -12.88 3.20 -14.57
N GLY A 254 -12.31 3.08 -13.37
CA GLY A 254 -12.75 2.15 -12.32
C GLY A 254 -12.61 0.66 -12.65
N ALA A 255 -11.99 0.32 -13.79
CA ALA A 255 -11.82 -1.07 -14.22
C ALA A 255 -10.78 -1.82 -13.37
N LYS A 256 -9.81 -1.08 -12.81
CA LYS A 256 -8.72 -1.65 -12.03
C LYS A 256 -8.62 -0.98 -10.66
N GLN A 257 -8.35 -1.82 -9.65
CA GLN A 257 -8.20 -1.41 -8.27
C GLN A 257 -6.91 -2.01 -7.71
N LEU A 258 -6.01 -1.15 -7.22
CA LEU A 258 -4.82 -1.54 -6.48
C LEU A 258 -5.05 -1.30 -4.98
N THR A 259 -4.87 -2.32 -4.17
CA THR A 259 -4.96 -2.26 -2.71
C THR A 259 -3.67 -2.81 -2.12
N GLY A 260 -3.22 -2.24 -1.01
CA GLY A 260 -2.05 -2.72 -0.27
C GLY A 260 -1.91 -2.01 1.07
N ASP A 261 -1.23 -2.64 2.02
CA ASP A 261 -0.99 -2.05 3.34
C ASP A 261 -0.19 -0.74 3.22
N SER A 262 0.68 -0.64 2.23
CA SER A 262 1.28 0.61 1.77
C SER A 262 1.33 0.67 0.24
N ILE A 263 1.03 1.83 -0.33
CA ILE A 263 1.07 2.08 -1.77
C ILE A 263 1.91 3.33 -2.03
N PHE A 264 2.92 3.19 -2.90
CA PHE A 264 3.55 4.32 -3.56
C PHE A 264 2.82 4.54 -4.89
N TYR A 265 2.32 5.75 -5.13
CA TYR A 265 1.58 6.10 -6.35
C TYR A 265 2.15 7.37 -6.97
N ASP A 266 2.57 7.30 -8.23
CA ASP A 266 2.98 8.44 -9.04
C ASP A 266 1.90 8.69 -10.10
N ARG A 267 1.13 9.77 -9.91
CA ARG A 267 -0.01 10.10 -10.76
C ARG A 267 0.41 10.45 -12.18
N ARG A 268 1.53 11.18 -12.34
CA ARG A 268 2.02 11.64 -13.65
C ARG A 268 2.38 10.49 -14.56
N THR A 269 2.97 9.45 -14.01
CA THR A 269 3.40 8.27 -14.75
C THR A 269 2.34 7.18 -14.79
N GLY A 270 1.31 7.22 -13.92
CA GLY A 270 0.28 6.18 -13.81
C GLY A 270 0.84 4.91 -13.19
N PHE A 271 1.75 5.08 -12.24
CA PHE A 271 2.61 4.04 -11.69
C PHE A 271 2.26 3.81 -10.22
N GLY A 272 2.12 2.55 -9.83
CA GLY A 272 1.85 2.14 -8.46
C GLY A 272 2.73 0.97 -8.02
N GLU A 273 3.34 1.06 -6.84
CA GLU A 273 3.90 -0.08 -6.12
C GLU A 273 3.09 -0.31 -4.85
N ALA A 274 2.71 -1.55 -4.59
CA ALA A 274 1.97 -1.92 -3.38
C ALA A 274 2.74 -2.96 -2.58
N PHE A 275 2.73 -2.79 -1.26
CA PHE A 275 3.52 -3.55 -0.29
C PHE A 275 2.62 -4.06 0.83
N GLY A 276 2.75 -5.33 1.17
CA GLY A 276 1.92 -6.02 2.18
C GLY A 276 0.50 -6.23 1.69
N ASN A 277 0.03 -7.49 1.70
CA ASN A 277 -1.32 -7.85 1.32
C ASN A 277 -1.81 -7.17 0.02
N MET A 278 -0.94 -7.12 -1.00
CA MET A 278 -1.24 -6.46 -2.26
C MET A 278 -2.34 -7.21 -3.01
N ILE A 279 -3.30 -6.45 -3.54
CA ILE A 279 -4.38 -6.94 -4.40
C ILE A 279 -4.49 -6.00 -5.59
N LEU A 280 -4.36 -6.54 -6.80
CA LEU A 280 -4.73 -5.85 -8.03
C LEU A 280 -5.95 -6.56 -8.62
N THR A 281 -7.11 -5.92 -8.55
CA THR A 281 -8.37 -6.45 -9.09
C THR A 281 -8.68 -5.81 -10.43
N ASP A 282 -9.01 -6.64 -11.42
CA ASP A 282 -9.53 -6.23 -12.72
C ASP A 282 -11.00 -6.67 -12.81
N THR A 283 -11.91 -5.70 -12.69
CA THR A 283 -13.36 -5.95 -12.64
C THR A 283 -13.94 -6.30 -14.02
N VAL A 284 -13.32 -5.80 -15.09
CA VAL A 284 -13.72 -6.08 -16.47
C VAL A 284 -13.43 -7.53 -16.81
N ASN A 285 -12.25 -8.02 -16.38
CA ASN A 285 -11.78 -9.35 -16.69
C ASN A 285 -12.09 -10.38 -15.61
N ARG A 286 -12.73 -9.95 -14.51
CA ARG A 286 -13.11 -10.82 -13.39
C ARG A 286 -11.91 -11.64 -12.91
N SER A 287 -10.81 -10.95 -12.70
CA SER A 287 -9.56 -11.54 -12.20
C SER A 287 -8.95 -10.68 -11.11
N SER A 288 -8.17 -11.29 -10.22
CA SER A 288 -7.45 -10.59 -9.18
C SER A 288 -6.10 -11.21 -8.94
N LEU A 289 -5.07 -10.37 -8.85
CA LEU A 289 -3.69 -10.73 -8.61
C LEU A 289 -3.32 -10.34 -7.18
N TYR A 290 -2.69 -11.26 -6.46
CA TYR A 290 -2.33 -11.13 -5.05
C TYR A 290 -0.83 -11.34 -4.87
N GLY A 291 -0.26 -10.73 -3.83
CA GLY A 291 1.13 -10.97 -3.38
C GLY A 291 1.52 -10.10 -2.19
N GLU A 292 2.73 -10.27 -1.66
CA GLU A 292 3.27 -9.35 -0.64
C GLU A 292 3.91 -8.10 -1.27
N TYR A 293 4.26 -8.16 -2.55
CA TYR A 293 4.71 -7.02 -3.33
C TYR A 293 4.09 -7.05 -4.73
N GLY A 294 3.63 -5.90 -5.18
CA GLY A 294 3.07 -5.69 -6.50
C GLY A 294 3.57 -4.42 -7.16
N TYR A 295 3.67 -4.49 -8.48
CA TYR A 295 3.96 -3.37 -9.35
C TYR A 295 2.84 -3.25 -10.37
N TYR A 296 2.42 -2.02 -10.66
CA TYR A 296 1.43 -1.72 -11.67
C TYR A 296 1.79 -0.45 -12.46
N ASP A 297 1.77 -0.55 -13.78
CA ASP A 297 1.96 0.57 -14.72
C ASP A 297 0.74 0.63 -15.63
N GLU A 298 -0.11 1.64 -15.41
CA GLU A 298 -1.37 1.84 -16.11
C GLU A 298 -1.16 2.13 -17.60
N LYS A 299 -0.11 2.90 -17.94
CA LYS A 299 0.16 3.29 -19.33
C LYS A 299 0.60 2.11 -20.19
N LYS A 300 1.36 1.17 -19.60
CA LYS A 300 1.79 -0.06 -20.26
C LYS A 300 0.82 -1.22 -20.06
N ASP A 301 -0.20 -1.03 -19.22
CA ASP A 301 -1.13 -2.08 -18.80
C ASP A 301 -0.38 -3.35 -18.33
N TYR A 302 0.68 -3.13 -17.55
CA TYR A 302 1.60 -4.14 -17.07
C TYR A 302 1.55 -4.22 -15.55
N ALA A 303 1.40 -5.43 -15.04
CA ALA A 303 1.44 -5.70 -13.61
C ALA A 303 2.28 -6.94 -13.32
N PHE A 304 2.92 -6.97 -12.15
CA PHE A 304 3.40 -8.22 -11.58
C PHE A 304 3.20 -8.27 -10.09
N ALA A 305 3.11 -9.49 -9.57
CA ALA A 305 3.09 -9.78 -8.15
C ALA A 305 4.14 -10.84 -7.84
N THR A 306 4.75 -10.75 -6.66
CA THR A 306 5.71 -11.74 -6.17
C THR A 306 5.57 -11.89 -4.66
N GLN A 307 6.20 -12.93 -4.12
CA GLN A 307 6.19 -13.32 -2.71
C GLN A 307 4.78 -13.72 -2.29
N ARG A 308 4.54 -15.03 -2.17
CA ARG A 308 3.21 -15.60 -1.96
C ARG A 308 2.20 -15.11 -3.02
N SER A 309 2.65 -15.01 -4.27
CA SER A 309 1.81 -14.51 -5.36
C SER A 309 0.86 -15.56 -5.90
N TYR A 310 -0.39 -15.16 -6.06
CA TYR A 310 -1.42 -15.98 -6.70
C TYR A 310 -2.42 -15.11 -7.45
N MET A 311 -3.04 -15.68 -8.47
CA MET A 311 -4.10 -15.09 -9.26
C MET A 311 -5.37 -15.90 -9.04
N ILE A 312 -6.49 -15.19 -8.98
CA ILE A 312 -7.83 -15.74 -9.01
C ILE A 312 -8.47 -15.31 -10.33
N ASP A 313 -8.95 -16.27 -11.11
CA ASP A 313 -9.84 -16.03 -12.25
C ASP A 313 -11.24 -16.52 -11.87
N PHE A 314 -12.21 -15.62 -11.91
CA PHE A 314 -13.62 -15.86 -11.64
C PHE A 314 -14.49 -15.39 -12.81
N SER A 315 -13.93 -15.45 -14.02
CA SER A 315 -14.65 -15.13 -15.26
C SER A 315 -15.74 -16.17 -15.60
N LYS A 316 -15.58 -17.40 -15.09
CA LYS A 316 -16.53 -18.52 -15.20
C LYS A 316 -17.08 -18.91 -13.81
N PRO A 317 -18.17 -19.70 -13.71
CA PRO A 317 -18.75 -20.13 -12.43
C PRO A 317 -17.74 -20.84 -11.51
N ASP A 318 -16.85 -21.66 -12.08
CA ASP A 318 -15.76 -22.28 -11.34
C ASP A 318 -14.55 -21.35 -11.29
N THR A 319 -14.11 -21.04 -10.07
CA THR A 319 -12.94 -20.22 -9.83
C THR A 319 -11.65 -20.99 -10.07
N LEU A 320 -10.74 -20.42 -10.87
CA LEU A 320 -9.40 -20.95 -11.06
C LEU A 320 -8.40 -20.17 -10.21
N TRP A 321 -7.55 -20.89 -9.50
CA TRP A 321 -6.45 -20.32 -8.74
C TRP A 321 -5.11 -20.75 -9.36
N ALA A 322 -4.21 -19.80 -9.56
CA ALA A 322 -2.86 -20.07 -10.04
C ALA A 322 -1.84 -19.34 -9.17
N ALA A 323 -0.84 -20.04 -8.65
CA ALA A 323 0.25 -19.47 -7.87
C ALA A 323 1.59 -19.73 -8.55
N ALA A 324 2.56 -18.85 -8.30
CA ALA A 324 3.96 -18.95 -8.74
C ALA A 324 4.83 -18.08 -7.83
N ASP A 325 6.16 -18.15 -7.95
CA ASP A 325 7.05 -17.20 -7.25
C ASP A 325 6.82 -15.75 -7.74
N THR A 326 6.50 -15.61 -9.02
CA THR A 326 6.16 -14.32 -9.65
C THR A 326 5.11 -14.56 -10.73
N LEU A 327 4.08 -13.73 -10.72
CA LEU A 327 3.02 -13.70 -11.71
C LEU A 327 3.02 -12.36 -12.42
N GLU A 328 2.99 -12.36 -13.76
CA GLU A 328 2.87 -11.18 -14.60
C GLU A 328 1.54 -11.18 -15.35
N MET A 329 0.94 -10.00 -15.47
CA MET A 329 -0.20 -9.71 -16.32
C MET A 329 0.13 -8.55 -17.24
N ILE A 330 -0.07 -8.75 -18.54
CA ILE A 330 0.23 -7.75 -19.57
C ILE A 330 -0.98 -7.65 -20.50
N THR A 331 -1.53 -6.44 -20.65
CA THR A 331 -2.57 -6.16 -21.64
C THR A 331 -2.02 -5.22 -22.71
N GLN A 332 -1.92 -5.72 -23.94
CA GLN A 332 -1.57 -4.93 -25.10
C GLN A 332 -2.86 -4.47 -25.79
N ARG A 333 -3.19 -3.19 -25.63
CA ARG A 333 -4.37 -2.60 -26.28
C ARG A 333 -4.26 -2.68 -27.80
N ARG A 334 -5.23 -3.31 -28.44
CA ARG A 334 -5.25 -3.53 -29.91
C ARG A 334 -6.68 -3.43 -30.43
N VAL A 335 -6.80 -3.11 -31.72
CA VAL A 335 -8.08 -3.14 -32.46
C VAL A 335 -8.07 -4.37 -33.38
N PRO A 336 -9.10 -5.23 -33.38
CA PRO A 336 -10.40 -5.08 -32.71
C PRO A 336 -10.44 -5.52 -31.23
N GLU A 337 -9.50 -6.35 -30.78
CA GLU A 337 -9.51 -6.93 -29.43
C GLU A 337 -8.13 -6.85 -28.76
N ASP A 338 -8.13 -6.65 -27.44
CA ASP A 338 -6.92 -6.58 -26.64
C ASP A 338 -6.19 -7.93 -26.56
N ARG A 339 -4.86 -7.89 -26.66
CA ARG A 339 -4.02 -9.07 -26.47
C ARG A 339 -3.56 -9.15 -25.01
N ARG A 340 -3.89 -10.26 -24.36
CA ARG A 340 -3.58 -10.52 -22.95
C ARG A 340 -2.52 -11.58 -22.84
N ILE A 341 -1.56 -11.35 -21.97
CA ILE A 341 -0.47 -12.26 -21.69
C ILE A 341 -0.41 -12.43 -20.17
N ALA A 342 -0.49 -13.68 -19.72
CA ALA A 342 -0.25 -14.04 -18.32
C ALA A 342 0.97 -14.95 -18.24
N ARG A 343 1.85 -14.72 -17.27
CA ARG A 343 3.04 -15.56 -17.08
C ARG A 343 3.21 -15.89 -15.61
N GLY A 344 3.64 -17.11 -15.32
CA GLY A 344 4.05 -17.55 -14.01
C GLY A 344 5.46 -18.09 -14.08
N TYR A 345 6.34 -17.61 -13.21
CA TYR A 345 7.74 -18.00 -13.16
C TYR A 345 8.03 -18.76 -11.88
N ARG A 346 8.57 -19.97 -12.06
CA ARG A 346 8.93 -20.93 -11.01
C ARG A 346 7.75 -21.39 -10.15
N HIS A 347 7.79 -22.67 -9.79
CA HIS A 347 6.83 -23.31 -8.88
C HIS A 347 5.36 -23.03 -9.21
N VAL A 348 5.01 -23.01 -10.49
CA VAL A 348 3.62 -22.84 -10.90
C VAL A 348 2.76 -23.96 -10.30
N ARG A 349 1.69 -23.58 -9.63
CA ARG A 349 0.67 -24.49 -9.09
C ARG A 349 -0.70 -23.94 -9.48
N VAL A 350 -1.53 -24.78 -10.07
CA VAL A 350 -2.90 -24.44 -10.48
C VAL A 350 -3.86 -25.35 -9.76
N TYR A 351 -4.94 -24.75 -9.27
CA TYR A 351 -6.04 -25.46 -8.63
C TYR A 351 -7.36 -24.93 -9.15
N ARG A 352 -8.23 -25.86 -9.52
CA ARG A 352 -9.67 -25.73 -9.73
C ARG A 352 -10.25 -27.09 -9.34
N THR A 353 -11.54 -27.18 -9.01
CA THR A 353 -12.15 -28.42 -8.51
C THR A 353 -11.95 -29.62 -9.45
N ASP A 354 -12.04 -29.39 -10.76
CA ASP A 354 -11.90 -30.40 -11.81
C ASP A 354 -10.46 -30.53 -12.35
N VAL A 355 -9.63 -29.48 -12.24
CA VAL A 355 -8.30 -29.43 -12.86
C VAL A 355 -7.26 -28.95 -11.88
N GLN A 356 -6.16 -29.68 -11.79
CA GLN A 356 -4.99 -29.28 -11.01
C GLN A 356 -3.73 -29.44 -11.84
N ALA A 357 -2.74 -28.58 -11.65
CA ALA A 357 -1.47 -28.70 -12.35
C ALA A 357 -0.29 -28.18 -11.53
N ILE A 358 0.89 -28.71 -11.83
CA ILE A 358 2.17 -28.16 -11.40
C ILE A 358 3.10 -28.05 -12.60
N ALA A 359 3.97 -27.04 -12.60
CA ALA A 359 5.01 -26.82 -13.61
C ALA A 359 6.13 -25.96 -13.00
N ASP A 360 7.26 -25.82 -13.68
CA ASP A 360 8.18 -24.73 -13.36
C ASP A 360 7.53 -23.39 -13.73
N SER A 361 7.12 -23.25 -14.98
CA SER A 361 6.65 -21.98 -15.54
C SER A 361 5.43 -22.16 -16.43
N MET A 362 4.65 -21.08 -16.55
CA MET A 362 3.45 -21.04 -17.39
C MET A 362 3.39 -19.77 -18.21
N GLN A 363 2.74 -19.86 -19.36
CA GLN A 363 2.45 -18.69 -20.20
C GLN A 363 1.12 -18.88 -20.93
N TYR A 364 0.26 -17.87 -20.85
CA TYR A 364 -0.92 -17.75 -21.70
C TYR A 364 -0.79 -16.53 -22.62
N ASP A 365 -1.21 -16.65 -23.88
CA ASP A 365 -1.32 -15.56 -24.85
C ASP A 365 -2.70 -15.63 -25.53
N SER A 366 -3.51 -14.57 -25.42
CA SER A 366 -4.86 -14.58 -25.98
C SER A 366 -4.87 -14.51 -27.51
N ARG A 367 -3.81 -13.97 -28.12
CA ARG A 367 -3.69 -13.81 -29.59
C ARG A 367 -3.79 -15.14 -30.33
N ASP A 368 -3.15 -16.16 -29.80
CA ASP A 368 -3.22 -17.52 -30.33
C ASP A 368 -3.99 -18.45 -29.40
N SER A 369 -4.54 -17.95 -28.28
CA SER A 369 -5.31 -18.70 -27.29
C SER A 369 -4.57 -19.96 -26.85
N LEU A 370 -3.25 -19.84 -26.64
CA LEU A 370 -2.39 -20.93 -26.20
C LEU A 370 -1.97 -20.72 -24.75
N LEU A 371 -2.16 -21.76 -23.94
CA LEU A 371 -1.56 -21.89 -22.62
C LEU A 371 -0.44 -22.92 -22.68
N TYR A 372 0.72 -22.59 -22.13
CA TYR A 372 1.86 -23.46 -21.99
C TYR A 372 2.17 -23.71 -20.53
N LEU A 373 2.48 -24.96 -20.21
CA LEU A 373 3.14 -25.37 -18.98
C LEU A 373 4.50 -25.95 -19.37
N TYR A 374 5.56 -25.44 -18.77
CA TYR A 374 6.94 -25.77 -19.12
C TYR A 374 7.65 -26.55 -18.03
N ASP A 375 8.70 -27.26 -18.46
CA ASP A 375 9.64 -28.03 -17.63
C ASP A 375 8.95 -29.06 -16.74
N ASN A 376 8.73 -30.23 -17.33
CA ASN A 376 8.17 -31.40 -16.67
C ASN A 376 6.81 -31.17 -15.98
N PRO A 377 5.85 -30.50 -16.64
CA PRO A 377 4.56 -30.25 -16.04
C PRO A 377 3.78 -31.54 -15.79
N ILE A 378 2.95 -31.51 -14.75
CA ILE A 378 2.02 -32.57 -14.42
C ILE A 378 0.66 -31.94 -14.21
N MET A 379 -0.35 -32.50 -14.88
CA MET A 379 -1.73 -32.10 -14.77
C MET A 379 -2.56 -33.28 -14.30
N TRP A 380 -3.53 -33.02 -13.42
CA TRP A 380 -4.52 -33.98 -12.98
C TRP A 380 -5.91 -33.49 -13.31
N ASN A 381 -6.75 -34.45 -13.65
CA ASN A 381 -8.19 -34.32 -13.73
C ASN A 381 -8.77 -35.62 -13.16
N GLU A 382 -9.48 -35.52 -12.04
CA GLU A 382 -10.00 -36.68 -11.30
C GLU A 382 -8.91 -37.76 -11.06
N ASP A 383 -9.09 -38.96 -11.62
CA ASP A 383 -8.17 -40.11 -11.54
C ASP A 383 -7.16 -40.18 -12.70
N SER A 384 -7.10 -39.14 -13.54
CA SER A 384 -6.21 -39.06 -14.69
C SER A 384 -5.06 -38.09 -14.45
N GLN A 385 -3.89 -38.43 -14.99
CA GLN A 385 -2.69 -37.61 -14.98
C GLN A 385 -2.10 -37.51 -16.39
N LEU A 386 -1.74 -36.29 -16.79
CA LEU A 386 -0.96 -36.01 -17.98
C LEU A 386 0.39 -35.43 -17.58
N SER A 387 1.46 -35.86 -18.25
CA SER A 387 2.79 -35.36 -18.00
C SER A 387 3.69 -35.49 -19.23
N GLY A 388 4.63 -34.56 -19.39
CA GLY A 388 5.59 -34.52 -20.51
C GLY A 388 6.67 -33.48 -20.22
N ASP A 389 7.49 -33.10 -21.19
CA ASP A 389 8.44 -32.00 -21.00
C ASP A 389 7.74 -30.63 -21.10
N THR A 390 6.74 -30.52 -21.98
CA THR A 390 5.88 -29.32 -22.14
C THR A 390 4.44 -29.76 -22.42
N ILE A 391 3.45 -29.11 -21.79
CA ILE A 391 2.04 -29.29 -22.13
C ILE A 391 1.51 -27.98 -22.70
N ARG A 392 0.82 -28.07 -23.84
CA ARG A 392 0.21 -26.94 -24.54
C ARG A 392 -1.29 -27.17 -24.67
N PHE A 393 -2.08 -26.18 -24.26
CA PHE A 393 -3.52 -26.17 -24.41
C PHE A 393 -3.90 -25.12 -25.46
N LYS A 394 -4.72 -25.53 -26.43
CA LYS A 394 -5.31 -24.63 -27.42
C LYS A 394 -6.78 -24.44 -27.11
N PHE A 395 -7.18 -23.18 -26.98
CA PHE A 395 -8.57 -22.80 -26.82
C PHE A 395 -9.15 -22.26 -28.14
N ARG A 396 -10.46 -22.44 -28.31
CA ARG A 396 -11.28 -21.85 -29.37
C ARG A 396 -12.62 -21.47 -28.75
N ASN A 397 -13.00 -20.20 -28.83
CA ASN A 397 -14.24 -19.66 -28.24
C ASN A 397 -14.41 -20.05 -26.76
N ASP A 398 -13.41 -19.76 -25.94
CA ASP A 398 -13.33 -20.13 -24.50
C ASP A 398 -13.38 -21.62 -24.17
N SER A 399 -13.44 -22.50 -25.17
CA SER A 399 -13.49 -23.95 -24.99
C SER A 399 -12.16 -24.58 -25.37
N LEU A 400 -11.75 -25.62 -24.64
CA LEU A 400 -10.55 -26.38 -24.97
C LEU A 400 -10.76 -27.11 -26.30
N ASP A 401 -9.89 -26.89 -27.29
CA ASP A 401 -9.93 -27.52 -28.62
C ASP A 401 -8.99 -28.72 -28.69
N TYR A 402 -7.76 -28.56 -28.23
CA TYR A 402 -6.85 -29.69 -28.04
C TYR A 402 -5.78 -29.46 -26.98
N VAL A 403 -5.25 -30.56 -26.46
CA VAL A 403 -4.07 -30.61 -25.59
C VAL A 403 -2.94 -31.33 -26.31
N ASP A 404 -1.75 -30.75 -26.30
CA ASP A 404 -0.52 -31.37 -26.77
C ASP A 404 0.42 -31.61 -25.59
N VAL A 405 0.81 -32.86 -25.39
CA VAL A 405 1.86 -33.26 -24.44
C VAL A 405 3.11 -33.57 -25.24
N LEU A 406 4.09 -32.68 -25.19
CA LEU A 406 5.30 -32.71 -26.01
C LEU A 406 6.45 -33.37 -25.26
N THR A 407 7.11 -34.33 -25.93
CA THR A 407 8.29 -35.06 -25.47
C THR A 407 8.07 -35.85 -24.18
N LYS A 408 8.45 -37.13 -24.17
CA LYS A 408 8.19 -38.06 -23.05
C LYS A 408 6.74 -38.00 -22.55
N ALA A 409 5.82 -37.95 -23.50
CA ALA A 409 4.41 -37.80 -23.21
C ALA A 409 3.88 -39.06 -22.53
N LEU A 410 3.20 -38.86 -21.41
CA LEU A 410 2.61 -39.91 -20.61
C LEU A 410 1.23 -39.46 -20.14
N ALA A 411 0.22 -40.27 -20.43
CA ALA A 411 -1.09 -40.23 -19.82
C ALA A 411 -1.28 -41.48 -18.95
N VAL A 412 -1.73 -41.28 -17.72
CA VAL A 412 -2.01 -42.35 -16.75
C VAL A 412 -3.42 -42.16 -16.23
N ARG A 413 -4.20 -43.23 -16.15
CA ARG A 413 -5.51 -43.23 -15.48
C ARG A 413 -5.53 -44.31 -14.41
N ARG A 414 -5.77 -43.91 -13.17
CA ARG A 414 -5.91 -44.82 -12.04
C ARG A 414 -7.22 -45.60 -12.18
N ILE A 415 -7.15 -46.92 -12.09
CA ILE A 415 -8.32 -47.81 -12.07
C ILE A 415 -8.62 -48.22 -10.63
N ASP A 416 -7.58 -48.64 -9.91
CA ASP A 416 -7.62 -48.91 -8.48
C ASP A 416 -6.25 -48.61 -7.85
N SER A 417 -5.95 -49.17 -6.68
CA SER A 417 -4.69 -48.93 -5.98
C SER A 417 -3.44 -49.51 -6.69
N VAL A 418 -3.61 -50.45 -7.62
CA VAL A 418 -2.49 -51.18 -8.26
C VAL A 418 -2.56 -51.15 -9.79
N MET A 419 -3.75 -51.00 -10.38
CA MET A 419 -3.99 -51.02 -11.81
C MET A 419 -4.12 -49.60 -12.38
N TYR A 420 -3.41 -49.37 -13.48
CA TYR A 420 -3.37 -48.09 -14.18
C TYR A 420 -3.39 -48.33 -15.68
N ASP A 421 -4.34 -47.69 -16.37
CA ASP A 421 -4.22 -47.53 -17.82
C ASP A 421 -3.11 -46.52 -18.09
N GLN A 422 -2.26 -46.83 -19.06
CA GLN A 422 -1.07 -46.04 -19.37
C GLN A 422 -0.95 -45.90 -20.87
N LEU A 423 -0.63 -44.69 -21.31
CA LEU A 423 -0.42 -44.34 -22.69
C LEU A 423 0.83 -43.46 -22.76
N ALA A 424 1.89 -43.96 -23.38
CA ALA A 424 3.14 -43.23 -23.53
C ALA A 424 3.52 -43.08 -25.01
N GLY A 425 4.30 -42.05 -25.31
CA GLY A 425 4.91 -41.84 -26.61
C GLY A 425 5.78 -40.60 -26.64
N ARG A 426 6.34 -40.27 -27.79
CA ARG A 426 7.11 -39.02 -27.95
C ARG A 426 6.20 -37.79 -27.93
N HIS A 427 4.98 -37.88 -28.46
CA HIS A 427 4.00 -36.80 -28.48
C HIS A 427 2.58 -37.38 -28.38
N ILE A 428 1.76 -36.82 -27.49
CA ILE A 428 0.32 -37.11 -27.40
C ILE A 428 -0.44 -35.83 -27.76
N ARG A 429 -1.42 -35.95 -28.65
CA ARG A 429 -2.43 -34.91 -28.92
C ARG A 429 -3.82 -35.45 -28.58
N ALA A 430 -4.55 -34.75 -27.72
CA ALA A 430 -5.95 -35.04 -27.44
C ALA A 430 -6.84 -33.91 -27.98
N TYR A 431 -7.70 -34.24 -28.93
CA TYR A 431 -8.73 -33.35 -29.45
C TYR A 431 -9.98 -33.42 -28.60
N MET A 432 -10.56 -32.25 -28.36
CA MET A 432 -11.69 -32.02 -27.48
C MET A 432 -12.91 -31.60 -28.31
N GLN A 433 -14.10 -31.99 -27.85
CA GLN A 433 -15.38 -31.53 -28.39
C GLN A 433 -16.43 -31.57 -27.28
N ASP A 434 -17.14 -30.46 -27.05
CA ASP A 434 -18.16 -30.34 -26.00
C ASP A 434 -17.62 -30.79 -24.63
N SER A 435 -16.39 -30.33 -24.38
CA SER A 435 -15.57 -30.71 -23.25
C SER A 435 -15.33 -32.22 -23.12
N LEU A 436 -15.58 -33.09 -24.09
CA LEU A 436 -15.22 -34.53 -24.09
C LEU A 436 -14.04 -34.81 -25.02
N VAL A 437 -13.32 -35.92 -24.80
CA VAL A 437 -12.32 -36.37 -25.79
C VAL A 437 -13.04 -36.83 -27.05
N ARG A 438 -12.63 -36.29 -28.19
CA ARG A 438 -13.05 -36.76 -29.52
C ARG A 438 -12.03 -37.70 -30.14
N GLN A 439 -10.74 -37.39 -29.98
CA GLN A 439 -9.69 -38.20 -30.58
C GLN A 439 -8.37 -38.04 -29.81
N ILE A 440 -7.67 -39.14 -29.59
CA ILE A 440 -6.30 -39.13 -29.08
C ILE A 440 -5.37 -39.64 -30.17
N GLN A 441 -4.28 -38.93 -30.41
CA GLN A 441 -3.21 -39.33 -31.30
C GLN A 441 -1.92 -39.44 -30.52
N VAL A 442 -1.23 -40.57 -30.66
CA VAL A 442 0.08 -40.80 -30.07
C VAL A 442 1.07 -41.08 -31.17
N HIS A 443 2.18 -40.35 -31.16
CA HIS A 443 3.20 -40.39 -32.20
C HIS A 443 4.58 -40.67 -31.61
N GLY A 444 5.31 -41.55 -32.28
CA GLY A 444 6.68 -41.92 -31.93
C GLY A 444 6.71 -42.90 -30.76
N ASN A 445 6.88 -44.18 -31.09
CA ASN A 445 6.98 -45.29 -30.13
C ASN A 445 5.84 -45.26 -29.11
N ALA A 446 4.61 -45.37 -29.60
CA ALA A 446 3.43 -45.40 -28.77
C ALA A 446 3.38 -46.74 -28.01
N GLU A 447 3.29 -46.65 -26.68
CA GLU A 447 3.13 -47.81 -25.79
C GLU A 447 1.84 -47.65 -24.98
N VAL A 448 1.06 -48.72 -24.91
CA VAL A 448 -0.23 -48.75 -24.22
C VAL A 448 -0.22 -49.91 -23.24
N ILE A 449 -0.66 -49.66 -22.01
CA ILE A 449 -1.16 -50.69 -21.10
C ILE A 449 -2.63 -50.37 -20.84
N GLN A 450 -3.52 -51.34 -21.09
CA GLN A 450 -4.95 -51.19 -20.85
C GLN A 450 -5.53 -52.44 -20.18
N TYR A 451 -6.42 -52.25 -19.21
CA TYR A 451 -7.13 -53.36 -18.57
C TYR A 451 -8.53 -53.55 -19.17
N GLU A 452 -8.95 -54.81 -19.31
CA GLU A 452 -10.28 -55.18 -19.80
C GLU A 452 -11.15 -55.78 -18.69
N GLN A 453 -12.43 -55.40 -18.71
CA GLN A 453 -13.43 -55.80 -17.74
C GLN A 453 -14.52 -56.65 -18.39
N HIS A 454 -14.97 -57.70 -17.69
CA HIS A 454 -16.13 -58.47 -18.14
C HIS A 454 -17.39 -57.60 -18.13
N LYS A 455 -18.12 -57.57 -19.26
CA LYS A 455 -19.35 -56.77 -19.43
C LYS A 455 -20.39 -56.99 -18.32
N ARG A 456 -20.58 -58.24 -17.89
CA ARG A 456 -21.60 -58.64 -16.88
C ARG A 456 -21.09 -58.60 -15.44
N SER A 457 -19.95 -59.25 -15.14
CA SER A 457 -19.47 -59.41 -13.76
C SER A 457 -18.66 -58.22 -13.25
N LYS A 458 -18.30 -57.28 -14.13
CA LYS A 458 -17.44 -56.12 -13.81
C LYS A 458 -16.09 -56.52 -13.20
N ARG A 459 -15.65 -57.77 -13.39
CA ARG A 459 -14.32 -58.23 -12.98
C ARG A 459 -13.32 -57.98 -14.09
N TRP A 460 -12.19 -57.38 -13.74
CA TRP A 460 -11.03 -57.29 -14.61
C TRP A 460 -10.49 -58.70 -14.89
N TYR A 461 -10.10 -59.01 -16.13
CA TYR A 461 -9.61 -60.34 -16.49
C TYR A 461 -8.35 -60.36 -17.36
N LEU A 462 -8.09 -59.30 -18.13
CA LEU A 462 -6.98 -59.23 -19.07
C LEU A 462 -6.32 -57.84 -19.03
N MET A 463 -5.00 -57.82 -19.14
CA MET A 463 -4.21 -56.61 -19.39
C MET A 463 -3.58 -56.71 -20.77
N ASN A 464 -3.89 -55.76 -21.66
CA ASN A 464 -3.27 -55.66 -22.97
C ASN A 464 -2.08 -54.71 -22.91
N ARG A 465 -0.96 -55.12 -23.51
CA ARG A 465 0.19 -54.27 -23.80
C ARG A 465 0.36 -54.16 -25.30
N ILE A 466 0.33 -52.94 -25.83
CA ILE A 466 0.41 -52.66 -27.27
C ILE A 466 1.56 -51.69 -27.51
N GLU A 467 2.35 -51.97 -28.54
CA GLU A 467 3.46 -51.14 -29.00
C GLU A 467 3.28 -50.87 -30.49
N ALA A 468 3.31 -49.61 -30.90
CA ALA A 468 3.16 -49.23 -32.31
C ALA A 468 3.89 -47.91 -32.61
N PRO A 469 4.33 -47.66 -33.85
CA PRO A 469 4.90 -46.37 -34.23
C PRO A 469 3.95 -45.18 -33.98
N SER A 470 2.65 -45.38 -34.21
CA SER A 470 1.61 -44.38 -33.94
C SER A 470 0.25 -45.04 -33.67
N ILE A 471 -0.52 -44.43 -32.77
CA ILE A 471 -1.87 -44.87 -32.38
C ILE A 471 -2.83 -43.71 -32.53
N ILE A 472 -3.98 -43.94 -33.14
CA ILE A 472 -5.09 -43.00 -33.21
C ILE A 472 -6.31 -43.67 -32.61
N ALA A 473 -6.88 -43.07 -31.58
CA ALA A 473 -8.09 -43.55 -30.90
C ALA A 473 -9.20 -42.51 -31.07
N ASP A 474 -10.32 -42.92 -31.66
CA ASP A 474 -11.51 -42.10 -31.86
C ASP A 474 -12.55 -42.43 -30.78
N PHE A 475 -13.19 -41.39 -30.27
CA PHE A 475 -14.19 -41.46 -29.21
C PHE A 475 -15.52 -40.86 -29.68
N GLU A 476 -16.62 -41.42 -29.19
CA GLU A 476 -17.99 -40.95 -29.43
C GLU A 476 -18.73 -40.98 -28.10
N GLU A 477 -19.33 -39.86 -27.70
CA GLU A 477 -20.00 -39.70 -26.39
C GLU A 477 -19.12 -40.14 -25.20
N GLY A 478 -17.81 -39.86 -25.28
CA GLY A 478 -16.83 -40.23 -24.25
C GLY A 478 -16.43 -41.72 -24.24
N GLN A 479 -16.96 -42.54 -25.16
CA GLN A 479 -16.62 -43.96 -25.28
C GLN A 479 -15.68 -44.23 -26.44
N LEU A 480 -14.74 -45.16 -26.25
CA LEU A 480 -13.81 -45.58 -27.30
C LEU A 480 -14.59 -46.27 -28.43
N LYS A 481 -14.56 -45.68 -29.63
CA LYS A 481 -15.25 -46.19 -30.83
C LYS A 481 -14.32 -47.00 -31.72
N LYS A 482 -13.11 -46.47 -31.96
CA LYS A 482 -12.17 -47.05 -32.92
C LYS A 482 -10.74 -46.79 -32.48
N VAL A 483 -9.88 -47.79 -32.68
CA VAL A 483 -8.42 -47.66 -32.55
C VAL A 483 -7.77 -48.03 -33.88
N LEU A 484 -6.89 -47.17 -34.37
CA LEU A 484 -6.07 -47.38 -35.55
C LEU A 484 -4.60 -47.40 -35.13
N LEU A 485 -3.95 -48.55 -35.32
CA LEU A 485 -2.51 -48.71 -35.15
C LEU A 485 -1.84 -48.47 -36.51
N ARG A 486 -0.89 -47.54 -36.58
CA ARG A 486 -0.16 -47.22 -37.81
C ARG A 486 1.27 -47.78 -37.75
N GLY A 487 1.63 -48.55 -38.77
CA GLY A 487 2.92 -49.23 -38.87
C GLY A 487 2.89 -50.65 -38.31
N VAL A 488 4.07 -51.25 -38.11
CA VAL A 488 4.20 -52.60 -37.54
C VAL A 488 3.91 -52.51 -36.04
N ALA A 489 2.76 -53.02 -35.61
CA ALA A 489 2.34 -53.04 -34.22
C ALA A 489 2.52 -54.43 -33.58
N SER A 490 2.83 -54.46 -32.29
CA SER A 490 2.87 -55.67 -31.48
C SER A 490 1.89 -55.53 -30.32
N GLY A 491 1.09 -56.56 -30.06
CA GLY A 491 0.12 -56.59 -28.97
C GLY A 491 0.19 -57.91 -28.21
N LYS A 492 0.24 -57.87 -26.88
CA LYS A 492 0.23 -59.05 -26.00
C LYS A 492 -0.83 -58.86 -24.90
N GLY A 493 -1.69 -59.87 -24.73
CA GLY A 493 -2.65 -59.94 -23.64
C GLY A 493 -2.12 -60.82 -22.50
N TYR A 494 -2.17 -60.32 -21.28
CA TYR A 494 -1.74 -61.02 -20.07
C TYR A 494 -2.93 -61.24 -19.13
N PRO A 495 -3.30 -62.48 -18.80
CA PRO A 495 -4.31 -62.75 -17.78
C PRO A 495 -3.90 -62.13 -16.44
N ILE A 496 -4.84 -61.52 -15.71
CA ILE A 496 -4.51 -60.77 -14.48
C ILE A 496 -3.76 -61.59 -13.43
N LYS A 497 -4.03 -62.90 -13.36
CA LYS A 497 -3.37 -63.83 -12.43
C LYS A 497 -1.86 -64.00 -12.69
N MET A 498 -1.37 -63.61 -13.86
CA MET A 498 0.03 -63.75 -14.28
C MET A 498 0.80 -62.43 -14.19
N LEU A 499 0.16 -61.35 -13.71
CA LEU A 499 0.76 -60.03 -13.68
C LEU A 499 1.78 -59.92 -12.54
N THR A 500 3.02 -59.58 -12.89
CA THR A 500 4.03 -59.10 -11.94
C THR A 500 4.02 -57.57 -11.91
N PRO A 501 4.54 -56.91 -10.85
CA PRO A 501 4.61 -55.46 -10.79
C PRO A 501 5.31 -54.83 -12.01
N ASP A 502 6.40 -55.44 -12.49
CA ASP A 502 7.18 -54.94 -13.63
C ASP A 502 6.42 -55.00 -14.96
N LEU A 503 5.54 -55.99 -15.14
CA LEU A 503 4.72 -56.11 -16.36
C LEU A 503 3.59 -55.09 -16.41
N GLN A 504 3.16 -54.60 -15.25
CA GLN A 504 2.01 -53.71 -15.09
C GLN A 504 2.34 -52.24 -15.31
N ARG A 505 3.61 -51.91 -15.59
CA ARG A 505 4.10 -50.53 -15.71
C ARG A 505 4.91 -50.35 -16.99
N LEU A 506 4.70 -49.22 -17.65
CA LEU A 506 5.60 -48.73 -18.68
C LEU A 506 6.89 -48.23 -18.03
N ALA A 507 8.01 -48.26 -18.75
CA ALA A 507 9.29 -47.76 -18.24
C ALA A 507 9.22 -46.26 -17.86
N SER A 508 8.35 -45.50 -18.52
CA SER A 508 8.09 -44.09 -18.26
C SER A 508 7.04 -43.83 -17.18
N PHE A 509 6.46 -44.87 -16.58
CA PHE A 509 5.36 -44.72 -15.62
C PHE A 509 5.75 -43.85 -14.43
N ARG A 510 4.91 -42.85 -14.15
CA ARG A 510 4.95 -42.03 -12.94
C ARG A 510 3.53 -41.62 -12.57
N TRP A 511 3.23 -41.67 -11.27
CA TRP A 511 1.94 -41.25 -10.73
C TRP A 511 2.20 -40.40 -9.48
N GLU A 512 1.93 -39.10 -9.58
CA GLU A 512 2.47 -38.05 -8.72
C GLU A 512 1.39 -37.42 -7.83
N GLU A 513 0.49 -38.25 -7.30
CA GLU A 513 -0.63 -37.81 -6.44
C GLU A 513 -0.17 -37.07 -5.17
N ALA A 514 1.05 -37.31 -4.68
CA ALA A 514 1.57 -36.67 -3.47
C ALA A 514 1.85 -35.17 -3.63
N VAL A 515 2.12 -34.70 -4.86
CA VAL A 515 2.44 -33.29 -5.14
C VAL A 515 1.27 -32.51 -5.73
N ARG A 516 0.15 -33.20 -6.02
CA ARG A 516 -1.10 -32.65 -6.54
C ARG A 516 -1.71 -31.64 -5.54
N PRO A 517 -1.97 -30.39 -5.95
CA PRO A 517 -2.76 -29.45 -5.15
C PRO A 517 -4.18 -29.98 -4.94
N LYS A 518 -4.68 -30.06 -3.70
CA LYS A 518 -6.05 -30.54 -3.40
C LYS A 518 -6.96 -29.43 -2.90
N SER A 519 -6.40 -28.29 -2.52
CA SER A 519 -7.15 -27.08 -2.20
C SER A 519 -6.37 -25.83 -2.58
N LYS A 520 -7.00 -24.65 -2.43
CA LYS A 520 -6.36 -23.34 -2.63
C LYS A 520 -5.18 -23.12 -1.66
N GLU A 521 -5.21 -23.75 -0.48
CA GLU A 521 -4.11 -23.67 0.49
C GLU A 521 -2.85 -24.42 0.00
N ASP A 522 -3.02 -25.48 -0.79
CA ASP A 522 -1.90 -26.28 -1.33
C ASP A 522 -1.15 -25.59 -2.49
N LEU A 523 -1.62 -24.42 -2.91
CA LEU A 523 -0.91 -23.54 -3.84
C LEU A 523 0.35 -22.94 -3.20
N PHE A 524 0.42 -22.93 -1.87
CA PHE A 524 1.58 -22.48 -1.11
C PHE A 524 2.20 -23.69 -0.42
N ARG A 525 3.46 -24.04 -0.73
CA ARG A 525 4.12 -25.18 -0.09
C ARG A 525 4.42 -24.86 1.38
N ARG A 526 4.27 -25.86 2.26
CA ARG A 526 4.63 -25.80 3.69
C ARG A 526 6.13 -25.93 3.98
N GLN A 527 6.94 -26.36 3.00
CA GLN A 527 8.39 -26.19 3.13
C GLN A 527 8.70 -24.72 2.89
N PRO A 528 9.48 -24.10 3.78
CA PRO A 528 9.54 -22.66 3.86
C PRO A 528 10.23 -22.15 2.60
N ASP A 529 9.50 -21.42 1.77
CA ASP A 529 10.03 -20.14 1.30
C ASP A 529 10.45 -19.39 2.56
N SER A 530 11.67 -19.68 3.01
CA SER A 530 12.22 -19.29 4.30
C SER A 530 12.32 -17.79 4.29
N VAL A 531 11.30 -17.13 4.82
CA VAL A 531 11.28 -16.85 6.25
C VAL A 531 9.84 -17.03 6.75
N LEU A 532 9.71 -17.27 8.06
CA LEU A 532 8.48 -17.36 8.86
C LEU A 532 7.35 -16.40 8.38
N GLN A 533 6.18 -16.48 9.01
CA GLN A 533 5.55 -15.24 9.45
C GLN A 533 6.54 -14.49 10.37
N VAL A 534 7.64 -13.98 9.83
CA VAL A 534 8.22 -12.75 10.31
C VAL A 534 7.20 -11.76 9.79
N HIS A 535 6.62 -10.95 10.68
CA HIS A 535 6.31 -9.61 10.25
C HIS A 535 7.60 -9.07 9.62
N ARG A 536 7.72 -9.16 8.29
CA ARG A 536 8.90 -8.67 7.60
C ARG A 536 9.02 -7.24 8.03
N SER A 537 10.14 -6.92 8.67
CA SER A 537 10.33 -5.59 9.18
C SER A 537 10.32 -4.64 7.98
N LEU A 538 9.87 -3.41 8.15
CA LEU A 538 9.93 -2.40 7.09
C LEU A 538 11.35 -2.27 6.46
N SER A 539 12.40 -2.74 7.16
CA SER A 539 13.77 -2.76 6.66
C SER A 539 14.04 -3.74 5.52
N ASP A 540 13.26 -4.82 5.38
CA ASP A 540 13.41 -5.80 4.28
C ASP A 540 12.91 -5.23 2.94
N LEU A 541 12.04 -4.22 2.99
CA LEU A 541 11.46 -3.56 1.82
C LEU A 541 12.46 -2.61 1.11
N ARG A 542 13.60 -2.28 1.75
CA ARG A 542 14.59 -1.30 1.26
C ARG A 542 15.20 -1.59 -0.12
N ARG A 543 15.01 -2.78 -0.68
CA ARG A 543 15.49 -3.15 -2.02
C ARG A 543 14.66 -2.55 -3.17
N PHE A 544 13.50 -1.96 -2.86
CA PHE A 544 12.61 -1.36 -3.86
C PHE A 544 12.53 0.16 -3.63
N SER A 545 12.48 0.94 -4.71
CA SER A 545 12.52 2.41 -4.63
C SER A 545 11.29 2.99 -3.94
N GLY A 546 10.07 2.55 -4.31
CA GLY A 546 8.84 3.01 -3.67
C GLY A 546 8.71 2.55 -2.22
N ALA A 547 9.27 1.40 -1.87
CA ALA A 547 9.30 0.93 -0.49
C ALA A 547 10.14 1.81 0.43
N LEU A 548 11.30 2.28 -0.03
CA LEU A 548 12.13 3.18 0.77
C LEU A 548 11.41 4.52 1.00
N ALA A 549 10.70 5.03 -0.02
CA ALA A 549 9.87 6.22 0.11
C ALA A 549 8.74 5.99 1.12
N ALA A 550 8.01 4.88 0.99
CA ALA A 550 6.94 4.50 1.91
C ALA A 550 7.43 4.40 3.36
N LEU A 551 8.57 3.74 3.58
CA LEU A 551 9.19 3.64 4.91
C LEU A 551 9.50 5.01 5.51
N ARG A 552 10.03 5.95 4.73
CA ARG A 552 10.36 7.29 5.21
C ARG A 552 9.10 8.08 5.62
N ALA A 553 8.05 8.02 4.81
CA ALA A 553 6.79 8.66 5.14
C ALA A 553 6.16 8.05 6.40
N TYR A 554 6.18 6.73 6.54
CA TYR A 554 5.70 6.06 7.74
C TYR A 554 6.45 6.55 8.99
N THR A 555 7.79 6.63 8.93
CA THR A 555 8.57 7.14 10.05
C THR A 555 8.29 8.60 10.37
N ALA A 556 8.07 9.44 9.35
CA ALA A 556 7.76 10.84 9.55
C ALA A 556 6.41 11.05 10.25
N LEU A 557 5.36 10.35 9.78
CA LEU A 557 4.03 10.40 10.39
C LEU A 557 4.05 9.89 11.84
N ALA A 558 4.77 8.80 12.12
CA ALA A 558 4.89 8.28 13.48
C ALA A 558 5.60 9.27 14.43
N GLU A 559 6.57 10.03 13.94
CA GLU A 559 7.23 11.08 14.73
C GLU A 559 6.32 12.27 15.01
N GLU A 560 5.45 12.61 14.06
CA GLU A 560 4.46 13.69 14.17
C GLU A 560 3.39 13.34 15.21
N GLU A 561 2.77 12.16 15.11
CA GLU A 561 1.82 11.66 16.11
C GLU A 561 2.41 11.65 17.53
N ARG A 562 3.70 11.28 17.65
CA ARG A 562 4.41 11.31 18.93
C ARG A 562 4.57 12.73 19.46
N LYS A 563 4.86 13.71 18.60
CA LYS A 563 4.95 15.12 19.00
C LYS A 563 3.59 15.64 19.44
N ASP A 564 2.53 15.37 18.69
CA ASP A 564 1.18 15.82 18.99
C ASP A 564 0.69 15.23 20.31
N SER A 565 0.94 13.93 20.53
CA SER A 565 0.66 13.25 21.80
C SER A 565 1.36 13.92 22.98
N LEU A 566 2.64 14.31 22.81
CA LEU A 566 3.39 15.03 23.85
C LEU A 566 2.85 16.45 24.08
N THR A 567 2.44 17.15 23.03
CA THR A 567 1.85 18.49 23.12
C THR A 567 0.50 18.43 23.85
N ILE A 568 -0.36 17.48 23.51
CA ILE A 568 -1.64 17.25 24.20
C ILE A 568 -1.40 16.90 25.68
N ALA A 569 -0.44 16.02 25.97
CA ALA A 569 -0.08 15.68 27.34
C ALA A 569 0.43 16.90 28.14
N ALA A 570 1.22 17.78 27.50
CA ALA A 570 1.69 19.02 28.13
C ALA A 570 0.56 20.01 28.43
N LEU A 571 -0.39 20.17 27.50
CA LEU A 571 -1.58 21.01 27.68
C LEU A 571 -2.51 20.49 28.81
N GLN A 572 -2.58 19.17 28.98
CA GLN A 572 -3.34 18.55 30.08
C GLN A 572 -2.64 18.69 31.44
N THR A 573 -1.31 18.79 31.49
CA THR A 573 -0.58 19.00 32.76
C THR A 573 -0.70 20.42 33.32
N ASP A 574 -0.98 21.43 32.50
CA ASP A 574 -1.13 22.83 32.93
C ASP A 574 -2.52 23.16 33.51
N SER A 575 -3.46 22.20 33.51
CA SER A 575 -4.86 22.41 33.95
C SER A 575 -5.25 21.75 35.28
N ILE A 576 -4.31 21.25 36.09
CA ILE A 576 -4.60 20.59 37.38
C ILE A 576 -3.79 21.21 38.54
N PRO A 577 -4.42 21.80 39.59
CA PRO A 577 -3.72 22.22 40.79
C PRO A 577 -3.37 21.02 41.70
N PRO A 578 -2.26 21.05 42.46
CA PRO A 578 -1.80 19.87 43.19
C PRO A 578 -2.61 19.68 44.48
N THR A 579 -3.11 18.45 44.69
CA THR A 579 -3.61 17.98 45.99
C THR A 579 -2.85 16.69 46.37
N PRO A 580 -2.41 16.50 47.62
CA PRO A 580 -1.34 15.57 47.95
C PRO A 580 -1.80 14.10 48.06
N ALA A 581 -0.78 13.25 47.89
CA ALA A 581 -0.83 11.81 47.69
C ALA A 581 -1.53 10.97 48.77
N ALA A 582 -2.15 9.86 48.32
CA ALA A 582 -2.33 8.65 49.10
C ALA A 582 -2.28 7.39 48.18
N GLY A 583 -1.14 6.71 48.21
CA GLY A 583 -1.00 5.24 48.35
C GLY A 583 -1.50 4.26 47.27
N LYS A 584 -0.51 3.66 46.58
CA LYS A 584 -0.46 2.28 45.98
C LYS A 584 -1.41 2.04 44.78
N GLU A 585 -1.05 1.32 43.72
CA GLU A 585 -0.19 0.14 43.54
C GLU A 585 0.20 0.07 42.04
N ALA A 586 1.34 -0.54 41.71
CA ALA A 586 1.83 -0.66 40.34
C ALA A 586 1.10 -1.78 39.57
N THR A 587 0.50 -1.46 38.44
CA THR A 587 0.00 -2.45 37.46
C THR A 587 0.46 -2.10 36.04
N ASP A 588 0.99 -3.14 35.39
CA ASP A 588 1.53 -3.28 34.04
C ASP A 588 0.59 -2.75 32.92
N PRO A 589 1.07 -1.94 31.95
CA PRO A 589 0.23 -1.37 30.90
C PRO A 589 0.21 -2.27 29.65
N THR A 590 -0.45 -3.42 29.74
CA THR A 590 -0.81 -4.20 28.53
C THR A 590 -2.18 -4.84 28.69
N ASP A 591 -3.25 -4.05 28.77
CA ASP A 591 -4.56 -4.56 28.33
C ASP A 591 -5.60 -3.44 28.19
N ARG A 592 -5.74 -2.85 27.00
CA ARG A 592 -7.00 -2.30 26.46
C ARG A 592 -6.92 -2.23 24.93
N LEU A 593 -7.10 -3.38 24.30
CA LEU A 593 -7.45 -3.46 22.87
C LEU A 593 -8.88 -4.00 22.71
N SER A 594 -9.52 -3.47 21.67
CA SER A 594 -10.92 -3.57 21.23
C SER A 594 -11.49 -4.99 21.08
N PRO A 595 -12.82 -5.21 21.25
CA PRO A 595 -13.48 -6.53 21.36
C PRO A 595 -13.68 -7.32 20.05
N TYR A 596 -12.86 -7.13 19.02
CA TYR A 596 -12.92 -7.93 17.80
C TYR A 596 -11.76 -8.94 17.75
N ILE A 597 -11.93 -10.12 18.38
CA ILE A 597 -11.34 -11.43 18.01
C ILE A 597 -11.81 -12.47 19.05
N ALA A 598 -12.49 -13.54 18.59
CA ALA A 598 -12.58 -14.81 19.29
C ALA A 598 -12.49 -15.99 18.30
N ARG A 599 -11.75 -17.02 18.73
CA ARG A 599 -11.21 -18.17 17.97
C ARG A 599 -12.22 -19.32 17.76
N PRO A 600 -11.94 -20.26 16.83
CA PRO A 600 -12.85 -21.32 16.40
C PRO A 600 -12.96 -22.46 17.41
N THR A 601 -14.16 -23.04 17.54
CA THR A 601 -14.42 -24.28 18.27
C THR A 601 -14.68 -25.45 17.33
N THR A 602 -14.01 -26.56 17.61
CA THR A 602 -14.19 -27.91 17.07
C THR A 602 -15.32 -28.64 17.83
N ASP A 603 -16.19 -29.41 17.16
CA ASP A 603 -16.16 -30.89 17.22
C ASP A 603 -17.24 -31.61 16.35
N THR A 604 -16.93 -32.87 16.07
CA THR A 604 -17.47 -34.01 15.27
C THR A 604 -18.97 -34.35 15.14
N LYS A 605 -19.37 -34.98 13.99
CA LYS A 605 -19.82 -36.41 13.78
C LYS A 605 -20.53 -36.57 12.39
N GLU A 606 -20.10 -37.46 11.48
CA GLU A 606 -20.60 -38.85 11.19
C GLU A 606 -22.14 -38.93 10.99
N GLU A 607 -22.80 -39.48 9.95
CA GLU A 607 -22.61 -40.43 8.82
C GLU A 607 -23.55 -39.93 7.66
N GLY A 608 -23.40 -40.13 6.35
CA GLY A 608 -23.29 -41.37 5.55
C GLY A 608 -24.63 -41.70 4.84
N PHE A 609 -24.77 -41.53 3.51
CA PHE A 609 -25.60 -42.40 2.64
C PHE A 609 -25.38 -42.13 1.14
N PHE A 610 -24.80 -43.10 0.44
CA PHE A 610 -24.52 -43.12 -1.01
C PHE A 610 -25.76 -43.42 -1.85
N ASP A 611 -25.81 -42.84 -3.07
CA ASP A 611 -26.25 -43.43 -4.35
C ASP A 611 -26.29 -42.28 -5.39
N LEU A 612 -25.86 -42.33 -6.66
CA LEU A 612 -25.65 -43.40 -7.65
C LEU A 612 -25.07 -42.72 -8.91
N PHE A 613 -23.80 -42.90 -9.31
CA PHE A 613 -23.37 -42.51 -10.67
C PHE A 613 -22.21 -43.37 -11.20
N PHE A 614 -22.51 -44.27 -12.14
CA PHE A 614 -21.56 -44.78 -13.13
C PHE A 614 -21.85 -44.09 -14.47
N THR A 615 -20.93 -43.26 -15.01
CA THR A 615 -20.81 -42.94 -16.45
C THR A 615 -19.49 -42.18 -16.73
N PRO A 616 -18.92 -42.29 -17.96
CA PRO A 616 -17.53 -41.93 -18.25
C PRO A 616 -17.38 -40.46 -18.67
N PHE A 617 -16.59 -39.68 -17.95
CA PHE A 617 -16.19 -38.32 -18.31
C PHE A 617 -14.67 -38.22 -18.24
N ILE A 618 -13.98 -38.25 -19.39
CA ILE A 618 -12.54 -37.95 -19.44
C ILE A 618 -12.28 -36.45 -19.64
N PHE A 619 -13.29 -35.67 -19.97
CA PHE A 619 -13.31 -34.21 -19.79
C PHE A 619 -14.82 -33.84 -19.71
N ASN A 620 -15.18 -32.70 -19.08
CA ASN A 620 -16.53 -32.09 -18.94
C ASN A 620 -17.22 -32.23 -17.57
N ARG A 621 -17.53 -31.08 -16.97
CA ARG A 621 -18.87 -30.78 -16.41
C ARG A 621 -19.10 -29.26 -16.34
N GLU A 622 -19.98 -28.73 -17.17
CA GLU A 622 -20.88 -27.63 -16.78
C GLU A 622 -22.16 -28.25 -16.19
N LYS A 623 -22.67 -27.68 -15.09
CA LYS A 623 -23.98 -28.01 -14.51
C LYS A 623 -24.95 -26.88 -14.87
N LEU A 624 -25.86 -27.14 -15.80
CA LEU A 624 -27.12 -26.40 -15.94
C LEU A 624 -28.01 -26.71 -14.73
N TRP A 625 -28.58 -25.67 -14.12
CA TRP A 625 -29.77 -25.76 -13.27
C TRP A 625 -30.73 -24.65 -13.71
N ASP A 626 -32.02 -25.00 -13.74
CA ASP A 626 -33.18 -24.12 -14.02
C ASP A 626 -33.19 -22.80 -13.25
#